data_AF-Q7UHQ1-F1
#
_entry.id   AF-Q7UHQ1-F1
#
_cell.length_a   1.000
_cell.length_b   1.000
_cell.length_c   1.000
_cell.angle_alpha   90.00
_cell.angle_beta   90.00
_cell.angle_gamma   90.00
#
_symmetry.space_group_name_H-M   'P 1'
#
loop_
_entity.id
_entity.type
_entity.pdbx_description
1 polymer ?
#
loop_
_entity_poly.entity_id
_entity_poly.type
_entity_poly.pdbx_seq_one_letter_code
_entity_poly.pdbx_strand_id
1 'polypeptide(L)'
;MMRSRRHNRSGQALVEFGLVALVLYMLVGGAITFGIWIYAAGQIQQAANVGARELSQTPLPFDETFENALEQKIVRQRVYDDRWLVIDLDELEEEDPDYNFFQDVVPRMPLLNQQLAVLYSLDVCDHDNDEATPPIRLMRYPGALLKRSEGDPDESGIEYPDYVADEYVVQIPLVVERKDAADDDAERIRWVCVVEEIDTEELPGDDSGANPDPFSLTNEPAIPADPLDPEPPRGVVALRVHYPAQSTWLSSYRDRGAFELNAGDPNAANDDAVESLNPEAMKGTLLDSKPLVFENSLGESVYAGTYGGKYGLGIHGAMTSPELTGDAIGIRPYRRVLVSHAIFRREVFLPSIEDSEETLTP
;
A
#
# COMPACT_ATOMS: atom_id res chain seq x y z
N MET A 1 -37.74 -50.71 39.36
CA MET A 1 -38.02 -49.38 38.79
C MET A 1 -36.72 -48.59 38.83
N MET A 2 -35.94 -48.58 37.73
CA MET A 2 -34.61 -47.98 37.69
C MET A 2 -34.61 -46.94 36.56
N ARG A 3 -34.76 -45.67 36.91
CA ARG A 3 -34.77 -44.54 35.98
C ARG A 3 -33.32 -44.23 35.61
N SER A 4 -32.90 -44.64 34.41
CA SER A 4 -31.60 -44.26 33.85
C SER A 4 -31.59 -42.75 33.55
N ARG A 5 -30.75 -41.99 34.26
CA ARG A 5 -30.39 -40.62 33.91
C ARG A 5 -29.44 -40.68 32.71
N ARG A 6 -29.98 -40.60 31.48
CA ARG A 6 -29.19 -40.22 30.29
C ARG A 6 -28.82 -38.74 30.45
N HIS A 7 -27.61 -38.49 30.94
CA HIS A 7 -27.06 -37.14 31.07
C HIS A 7 -26.49 -36.66 29.73
N ASN A 8 -26.57 -35.33 29.51
CA ASN A 8 -26.26 -34.56 28.31
C ASN A 8 -24.81 -34.70 27.79
N ARG A 9 -24.43 -35.86 27.25
CA ARG A 9 -23.11 -36.04 26.59
C ARG A 9 -23.00 -35.32 25.24
N SER A 10 -24.13 -35.06 24.57
CA SER A 10 -24.15 -34.34 23.29
C SER A 10 -23.76 -32.86 23.43
N GLY A 11 -24.15 -32.20 24.51
CA GLY A 11 -23.82 -30.79 24.75
C GLY A 11 -22.33 -30.56 25.07
N GLN A 12 -21.72 -31.48 25.81
CA GLN A 12 -20.28 -31.40 26.12
C GLN A 12 -19.42 -31.59 24.88
N ALA A 13 -19.76 -32.56 24.02
CA ALA A 13 -19.04 -32.80 22.78
C ALA A 13 -19.13 -31.61 21.81
N LEU A 14 -20.27 -30.91 21.76
CA LEU A 14 -20.45 -29.71 20.94
C LEU A 14 -19.56 -28.55 21.44
N VAL A 15 -19.50 -28.35 22.76
CA VAL A 15 -18.67 -27.30 23.36
C VAL A 15 -17.18 -27.60 23.16
N GLU A 16 -16.77 -28.85 23.36
CA GLU A 16 -15.38 -29.27 23.16
C GLU A 16 -14.98 -29.15 21.68
N PHE A 17 -15.83 -29.59 20.77
CA PHE A 17 -15.61 -29.40 19.33
C PHE A 17 -15.53 -27.91 18.96
N GLY A 18 -16.45 -27.09 19.45
CA GLY A 18 -16.46 -25.65 19.18
C GLY A 18 -15.20 -24.96 19.69
N LEU A 19 -14.73 -25.31 20.89
CA LEU A 19 -13.51 -24.76 21.45
C LEU A 19 -12.27 -25.20 20.68
N VAL A 20 -12.17 -26.49 20.33
CA VAL A 20 -11.04 -27.01 19.55
C VAL A 20 -11.04 -26.40 18.14
N ALA A 21 -12.20 -26.29 17.49
CA ALA A 21 -12.35 -25.68 16.18
C ALA A 21 -11.97 -24.18 16.21
N LEU A 22 -12.39 -23.44 17.23
CA LEU A 22 -12.04 -22.03 17.41
C LEU A 22 -10.53 -21.84 17.60
N VAL A 23 -9.91 -22.64 18.48
CA VAL A 23 -8.46 -22.58 18.73
C VAL A 23 -7.69 -22.94 17.47
N LEU A 24 -8.10 -23.99 16.75
CA LEU A 24 -7.48 -24.40 15.50
C LEU A 24 -7.61 -23.31 14.43
N TYR A 25 -8.79 -22.70 14.30
CA TYR A 25 -9.03 -21.57 13.39
C TYR A 25 -8.08 -20.41 13.68
N MET A 26 -7.95 -20.01 14.96
CA MET A 26 -7.03 -18.93 15.35
C MET A 26 -5.56 -19.29 15.07
N LEU A 27 -5.14 -20.52 15.34
CA LEU A 27 -3.76 -20.96 15.08
C LEU A 27 -3.44 -21.00 13.58
N VAL A 28 -4.34 -21.55 12.76
CA VAL A 28 -4.15 -21.62 11.31
C VAL A 28 -4.22 -20.23 10.69
N GLY A 29 -5.23 -19.43 11.03
CA GLY A 29 -5.36 -18.06 10.54
C GLY A 29 -4.18 -17.17 10.94
N GLY A 30 -3.69 -17.32 12.18
CA GLY A 30 -2.48 -16.66 12.65
C GLY A 30 -1.24 -17.10 11.86
N ALA A 31 -1.01 -18.41 11.71
CA ALA A 31 0.15 -18.93 10.98
C ALA A 31 0.18 -18.47 9.51
N ILE A 32 -0.97 -18.48 8.83
CA ILE A 32 -1.08 -18.00 7.44
C ILE A 32 -0.82 -16.50 7.38
N THR A 33 -1.48 -15.71 8.23
CA THR A 33 -1.34 -14.23 8.23
C THR A 33 0.11 -13.83 8.50
N PHE A 34 0.73 -14.34 9.57
CA PHE A 34 2.11 -14.01 9.89
C PHE A 34 3.10 -14.56 8.86
N GLY A 35 2.84 -15.73 8.27
CA GLY A 35 3.66 -16.27 7.19
C GLY A 35 3.71 -15.35 5.97
N ILE A 36 2.55 -14.86 5.53
CA ILE A 36 2.44 -13.89 4.42
C ILE A 36 3.16 -12.60 4.78
N TRP A 37 2.99 -12.10 6.00
CA TRP A 37 3.61 -10.84 6.43
C TRP A 37 5.14 -10.93 6.53
N ILE A 38 5.67 -12.05 7.03
CA ILE A 38 7.13 -12.29 7.07
C ILE A 38 7.69 -12.38 5.65
N TYR A 39 6.99 -13.08 4.74
CA TYR A 39 7.37 -13.12 3.33
C TYR A 39 7.39 -11.72 2.72
N ALA A 40 6.31 -10.96 2.87
CA ALA A 40 6.20 -9.60 2.36
C ALA A 40 7.28 -8.68 2.92
N ALA A 41 7.55 -8.74 4.24
CA ALA A 41 8.62 -7.99 4.89
C ALA A 41 10.00 -8.28 4.27
N GLY A 42 10.28 -9.55 3.95
CA GLY A 42 11.52 -9.93 3.25
C GLY A 42 11.61 -9.33 1.84
N GLN A 43 10.51 -9.36 1.08
CA GLN A 43 10.47 -8.81 -0.28
C GLN A 43 10.64 -7.29 -0.29
N ILE A 44 9.90 -6.55 0.55
CA ILE A 44 10.06 -5.09 0.61
C ILE A 44 11.44 -4.67 1.12
N GLN A 45 12.09 -5.47 1.97
CA GLN A 45 13.47 -5.22 2.40
C GLN A 45 14.47 -5.40 1.26
N GLN A 46 14.28 -6.40 0.41
CA GLN A 46 15.09 -6.57 -0.79
C GLN A 46 14.83 -5.44 -1.79
N ALA A 47 13.56 -5.07 -2.01
CA ALA A 47 13.17 -3.97 -2.88
C ALA A 47 13.78 -2.64 -2.44
N ALA A 48 13.69 -2.31 -1.14
CA ALA A 48 14.29 -1.10 -0.58
C ALA A 48 15.81 -1.06 -0.80
N ASN A 49 16.51 -2.17 -0.57
CA ASN A 49 17.96 -2.26 -0.79
C ASN A 49 18.34 -2.06 -2.27
N VAL A 50 17.60 -2.68 -3.20
CA VAL A 50 17.86 -2.53 -4.64
C VAL A 50 17.56 -1.10 -5.08
N GLY A 51 16.40 -0.56 -4.70
CA GLY A 51 16.00 0.80 -5.06
C GLY A 51 16.98 1.85 -4.56
N ALA A 52 17.31 1.80 -3.27
CA ALA A 52 18.23 2.77 -2.67
C ALA A 52 19.64 2.69 -3.31
N ARG A 53 20.12 1.48 -3.60
CA ARG A 53 21.43 1.26 -4.25
C ARG A 53 21.46 1.74 -5.70
N GLU A 54 20.44 1.43 -6.50
CA GLU A 54 20.39 1.85 -7.90
C GLU A 54 20.18 3.37 -8.01
N LEU A 55 19.32 3.93 -7.16
CA LEU A 55 19.13 5.37 -7.08
C LEU A 55 20.40 6.09 -6.62
N SER A 56 21.17 5.52 -5.68
CA SER A 56 22.43 6.11 -5.24
C SER A 56 23.52 6.16 -6.32
N GLN A 57 23.39 5.31 -7.35
CA GLN A 57 24.31 5.22 -8.49
C GLN A 57 23.76 5.87 -9.76
N THR A 58 22.57 6.48 -9.68
CA THR A 58 21.97 7.14 -10.83
C THR A 58 22.54 8.56 -10.95
N PRO A 59 23.00 8.97 -12.15
CA PRO A 59 23.51 10.33 -12.36
C PRO A 59 22.34 11.32 -12.37
N LEU A 60 22.13 11.96 -11.21
CA LEU A 60 21.10 12.97 -10.99
C LEU A 60 21.73 14.35 -10.72
N PRO A 61 21.03 15.46 -11.02
CA PRO A 61 21.44 16.81 -10.64
C PRO A 61 21.65 16.94 -9.12
N PHE A 62 22.55 17.81 -8.70
CA PHE A 62 22.91 17.95 -7.28
C PHE A 62 21.83 18.65 -6.45
N ASP A 63 20.99 19.47 -7.08
CA ASP A 63 19.93 20.26 -6.46
C ASP A 63 18.56 19.57 -6.46
N GLU A 64 18.50 18.31 -6.87
CA GLU A 64 17.26 17.53 -6.95
C GLU A 64 16.77 17.07 -5.56
N THR A 65 15.47 17.22 -5.28
CA THR A 65 14.78 16.55 -4.17
C THR A 65 14.46 15.10 -4.53
N PHE A 66 14.08 14.28 -3.55
CA PHE A 66 13.75 12.88 -3.80
C PHE A 66 12.54 12.72 -4.73
N GLU A 67 11.51 13.53 -4.53
CA GLU A 67 10.28 13.53 -5.34
C GLU A 67 10.62 13.85 -6.79
N ASN A 68 11.36 14.94 -7.02
CA ASN A 68 11.77 15.34 -8.37
C ASN A 68 12.67 14.28 -9.01
N ALA A 69 13.56 13.65 -8.23
CA ALA A 69 14.40 12.55 -8.71
C ALA A 69 13.57 11.34 -9.19
N LEU A 70 12.47 10.99 -8.52
CA LEU A 70 11.57 9.93 -8.97
C LEU A 70 10.80 10.29 -10.25
N GLU A 71 10.71 11.57 -10.61
CA GLU A 71 10.09 12.03 -11.85
C GLU A 71 11.05 12.02 -13.04
N GLN A 72 12.35 11.98 -12.78
CA GLN A 72 13.37 11.95 -13.82
C GLN A 72 13.24 10.70 -14.70
N LYS A 73 13.28 10.90 -16.02
CA LYS A 73 13.17 9.82 -17.02
C LYS A 73 14.14 8.65 -16.74
N ILE A 74 15.38 8.95 -16.38
CA ILE A 74 16.41 7.93 -16.10
C ILE A 74 16.04 7.06 -14.89
N VAL A 75 15.40 7.64 -13.88
CA VAL A 75 14.96 6.92 -12.67
C VAL A 75 13.71 6.10 -12.98
N ARG A 76 12.73 6.69 -13.69
CA ARG A 76 11.52 5.99 -14.12
C ARG A 76 11.79 4.78 -15.00
N GLN A 77 12.72 4.89 -15.95
CA GLN A 77 13.03 3.79 -16.86
C GLN A 77 13.83 2.64 -16.20
N ARG A 78 14.62 2.94 -15.15
CA ARG A 78 15.58 1.97 -14.60
C ARG A 78 15.29 1.53 -13.18
N VAL A 79 14.91 2.46 -12.31
CA VAL A 79 14.82 2.25 -10.87
C VAL A 79 13.39 2.01 -10.45
N TYR A 80 12.52 3.00 -10.57
CA TYR A 80 11.15 2.94 -10.07
C TYR A 80 10.23 3.89 -10.84
N ASP A 81 9.04 3.40 -11.14
CA ASP A 81 7.96 4.19 -11.71
C ASP A 81 6.62 3.72 -11.12
N ASP A 82 5.80 4.68 -10.68
CA ASP A 82 4.53 4.40 -10.02
C ASP A 82 3.45 3.89 -10.98
N ARG A 83 3.56 4.15 -12.28
CA ARG A 83 2.62 3.66 -13.30
C ARG A 83 2.66 2.15 -13.46
N TRP A 84 3.83 1.55 -13.28
CA TRP A 84 4.00 0.09 -13.31
C TRP A 84 3.41 -0.63 -12.09
N LEU A 85 2.80 0.10 -11.13
CA LEU A 85 2.11 -0.50 -9.98
C LEU A 85 0.73 -1.05 -10.33
N VAL A 86 0.16 -0.71 -11.49
CA VAL A 86 -1.14 -1.19 -11.96
C VAL A 86 -1.01 -1.67 -13.39
N ILE A 87 -1.35 -2.94 -13.61
CA ILE A 87 -1.36 -3.57 -14.93
C ILE A 87 -2.79 -3.98 -15.24
N ASP A 88 -3.30 -3.53 -16.38
CA ASP A 88 -4.57 -4.00 -16.92
C ASP A 88 -4.37 -5.37 -17.56
N LEU A 89 -5.07 -6.37 -17.03
CA LEU A 89 -4.95 -7.75 -17.50
C LEU A 89 -5.82 -8.03 -18.72
N ASP A 90 -6.88 -7.24 -18.94
CA ASP A 90 -7.76 -7.42 -20.08
C ASP A 90 -7.06 -6.87 -21.33
N GLU A 91 -6.44 -5.69 -21.26
CA GLU A 91 -5.56 -5.15 -22.32
C GLU A 91 -4.35 -6.06 -22.58
N LEU A 92 -3.74 -6.61 -21.51
CA LEU A 92 -2.61 -7.55 -21.66
C LEU A 92 -3.01 -8.84 -22.38
N GLU A 93 -4.20 -9.38 -22.09
CA GLU A 93 -4.74 -10.59 -22.70
C GLU A 93 -5.16 -10.33 -24.16
N GLU A 94 -5.56 -9.10 -24.51
CA GLU A 94 -5.78 -8.66 -25.89
C GLU A 94 -4.49 -8.56 -26.70
N GLU A 95 -3.41 -8.02 -26.12
CA GLU A 95 -2.09 -7.93 -26.77
C GLU A 95 -1.44 -9.32 -26.92
N ASP A 96 -1.45 -10.14 -25.86
CA ASP A 96 -0.85 -11.47 -25.82
C ASP A 96 -1.69 -12.48 -25.02
N PRO A 97 -2.54 -13.30 -25.66
CA PRO A 97 -3.42 -14.23 -24.96
C PRO A 97 -2.71 -15.34 -24.15
N ASP A 98 -1.46 -15.67 -24.48
CA ASP A 98 -0.70 -16.74 -23.83
C ASP A 98 0.36 -16.19 -22.84
N TYR A 99 0.20 -14.94 -22.40
CA TYR A 99 1.18 -14.24 -21.57
C TYR A 99 1.52 -14.97 -20.27
N ASN A 100 2.77 -14.85 -19.84
CA ASN A 100 3.21 -15.15 -18.50
C ASN A 100 3.69 -13.87 -17.81
N PHE A 101 2.91 -13.38 -16.84
CA PHE A 101 3.19 -12.13 -16.14
C PHE A 101 4.66 -12.00 -15.66
N PHE A 102 5.24 -13.07 -15.09
CA PHE A 102 6.58 -13.03 -14.54
C PHE A 102 7.70 -13.20 -15.57
N GLN A 103 7.40 -13.68 -16.78
CA GLN A 103 8.40 -13.88 -17.84
C GLN A 103 8.32 -12.79 -18.90
N ASP A 104 7.14 -12.25 -19.17
CA ASP A 104 6.89 -11.35 -20.30
C ASP A 104 6.71 -9.89 -19.86
N VAL A 105 6.08 -9.66 -18.70
CA VAL A 105 5.79 -8.31 -18.17
C VAL A 105 6.85 -7.86 -17.17
N VAL A 106 7.08 -8.65 -16.10
CA VAL A 106 8.00 -8.26 -15.01
C VAL A 106 9.38 -7.85 -15.51
N PRO A 107 10.05 -8.58 -16.43
CA PRO A 107 11.38 -8.17 -16.90
C PRO A 107 11.44 -6.82 -17.64
N ARG A 108 10.30 -6.28 -18.10
CA ARG A 108 10.19 -4.95 -18.73
C ARG A 108 10.06 -3.82 -17.70
N MET A 109 9.68 -4.14 -16.46
CA MET A 109 9.49 -3.16 -15.39
C MET A 109 10.84 -2.60 -14.90
N PRO A 110 10.85 -1.41 -14.25
CA PRO A 110 12.01 -0.91 -13.53
C PRO A 110 12.43 -1.85 -12.38
N LEU A 111 13.71 -1.80 -11.98
CA LEU A 111 14.30 -2.78 -11.06
C LEU A 111 13.59 -2.89 -9.72
N LEU A 112 13.14 -1.79 -9.14
CA LEU A 112 12.38 -1.80 -7.89
C LEU A 112 10.97 -2.39 -8.11
N ASN A 113 10.27 -2.00 -9.18
CA ASN A 113 8.98 -2.58 -9.54
C ASN A 113 9.08 -4.10 -9.77
N GLN A 114 10.17 -4.59 -10.36
CA GLN A 114 10.43 -6.03 -10.50
C GLN A 114 10.46 -6.76 -9.15
N GLN A 115 11.07 -6.15 -8.12
CA GLN A 115 11.09 -6.73 -6.78
C GLN A 115 9.71 -6.67 -6.11
N LEU A 116 8.90 -5.65 -6.42
CA LEU A 116 7.56 -5.50 -5.87
C LEU A 116 6.52 -6.38 -6.55
N ALA A 117 6.74 -6.80 -7.81
CA ALA A 117 5.78 -7.55 -8.62
C ALA A 117 5.26 -8.84 -7.96
N VAL A 118 6.07 -9.48 -7.10
CA VAL A 118 5.67 -10.68 -6.36
C VAL A 118 4.62 -10.42 -5.27
N LEU A 119 4.44 -9.16 -4.89
CA LEU A 119 3.46 -8.71 -3.90
C LEU A 119 2.15 -8.24 -4.55
N TYR A 120 2.09 -8.19 -5.88
CA TYR A 120 0.90 -7.73 -6.57
C TYR A 120 -0.24 -8.71 -6.34
N SER A 121 -1.44 -8.15 -6.18
CA SER A 121 -2.68 -8.91 -6.07
C SER A 121 -3.49 -8.76 -7.34
N LEU A 122 -4.09 -9.87 -7.76
CA LEU A 122 -5.18 -9.84 -8.72
C LEU A 122 -6.37 -9.17 -8.04
N ASP A 123 -6.88 -8.13 -8.68
CA ASP A 123 -8.05 -7.41 -8.26
C ASP A 123 -8.99 -7.23 -9.44
N VAL A 124 -10.26 -7.05 -9.14
CA VAL A 124 -11.27 -6.69 -10.13
C VAL A 124 -11.89 -5.41 -9.61
N CYS A 125 -12.08 -4.40 -10.44
CA CYS A 125 -12.71 -3.16 -9.99
C CYS A 125 -13.76 -2.64 -10.98
N ASP A 126 -14.82 -2.08 -10.42
CA ASP A 126 -15.78 -1.24 -11.14
C ASP A 126 -15.23 0.21 -11.07
N HIS A 127 -14.69 0.69 -12.18
CA HIS A 127 -13.90 1.92 -12.22
C HIS A 127 -14.76 3.18 -12.46
N ASP A 128 -15.97 3.03 -13.01
CA ASP A 128 -16.84 4.14 -13.40
C ASP A 128 -18.21 4.13 -12.71
N ASN A 129 -18.51 3.09 -11.93
CA ASN A 129 -19.77 2.92 -11.23
C ASN A 129 -20.98 2.87 -12.20
N ASP A 130 -20.74 2.46 -13.45
CA ASP A 130 -21.76 2.24 -14.47
C ASP A 130 -22.01 0.73 -14.64
N GLU A 131 -23.25 0.30 -14.36
CA GLU A 131 -23.66 -1.09 -14.54
C GLU A 131 -23.57 -1.58 -16.00
N ALA A 132 -23.45 -0.67 -16.97
CA ALA A 132 -23.26 -1.00 -18.38
C ALA A 132 -21.80 -1.31 -18.75
N THR A 133 -20.82 -0.85 -17.96
CA THR A 133 -19.39 -1.08 -18.20
C THR A 133 -18.96 -2.35 -17.47
N PRO A 134 -18.29 -3.31 -18.15
CA PRO A 134 -17.76 -4.48 -17.46
C PRO A 134 -16.65 -4.06 -16.47
N PRO A 135 -16.54 -4.73 -15.32
CA PRO A 135 -15.47 -4.44 -14.39
C PRO A 135 -14.12 -4.89 -14.97
N ILE A 136 -13.08 -4.10 -14.72
CA ILE A 136 -11.73 -4.35 -15.25
C ILE A 136 -10.94 -5.26 -14.32
N ARG A 137 -10.11 -6.14 -14.90
CA ARG A 137 -9.22 -7.02 -14.16
C ARG A 137 -7.82 -6.41 -14.08
N LEU A 138 -7.36 -6.16 -12.87
CA LEU A 138 -6.07 -5.51 -12.61
C LEU A 138 -5.12 -6.44 -11.87
N MET A 139 -3.85 -6.43 -12.25
CA MET A 139 -2.75 -6.94 -11.42
C MET A 139 -2.03 -5.74 -10.82
N ARG A 140 -2.27 -5.49 -9.52
CA ARG A 140 -1.83 -4.24 -8.88
C ARG A 140 -1.14 -4.43 -7.55
N TYR A 141 -0.28 -3.48 -7.20
CA TYR A 141 0.27 -3.41 -5.85
C TYR A 141 -0.84 -3.15 -4.81
N PRO A 142 -0.81 -3.80 -3.63
CA PRO A 142 -1.83 -3.58 -2.61
C PRO A 142 -1.91 -2.13 -2.12
N GLY A 143 -3.12 -1.58 -2.04
CA GLY A 143 -3.37 -0.21 -1.62
C GLY A 143 -4.69 0.34 -2.15
N ALA A 144 -4.96 1.63 -1.90
CA ALA A 144 -6.06 2.35 -2.54
C ALA A 144 -5.73 2.59 -4.01
N LEU A 145 -6.70 2.32 -4.89
CA LEU A 145 -6.63 2.69 -6.29
C LEU A 145 -7.22 4.08 -6.45
N LEU A 146 -6.44 5.01 -6.98
CA LEU A 146 -6.86 6.37 -7.25
C LEU A 146 -6.80 6.62 -8.76
N LYS A 147 -7.69 7.46 -9.27
CA LYS A 147 -7.58 7.97 -10.64
C LYS A 147 -6.59 9.12 -10.65
N ARG A 148 -5.55 9.02 -11.46
CA ARG A 148 -4.57 10.10 -11.67
C ARG A 148 -5.31 11.31 -12.24
N SER A 149 -4.98 12.51 -11.77
CA SER A 149 -5.61 13.75 -12.24
C SER A 149 -5.40 13.95 -13.74
N GLU A 150 -6.49 14.17 -14.49
CA GLU A 150 -6.44 14.59 -15.90
C GLU A 150 -5.70 15.95 -15.99
N GLY A 151 -4.45 15.95 -16.44
CA GLY A 151 -3.69 17.19 -16.60
C GLY A 151 -2.20 17.11 -16.30
N ASP A 152 -1.69 15.99 -15.77
CA ASP A 152 -0.25 15.73 -15.69
C ASP A 152 0.16 14.86 -16.89
N PRO A 153 0.37 15.45 -18.10
CA PRO A 153 0.93 14.69 -19.20
C PRO A 153 2.27 14.10 -18.74
N ASP A 154 2.57 12.88 -19.17
CA ASP A 154 3.89 12.33 -18.91
C ASP A 154 4.96 13.12 -19.69
N GLU A 155 5.49 14.18 -19.08
CA GLU A 155 6.56 14.99 -19.65
C GLU A 155 7.87 14.20 -19.80
N SER A 156 7.95 13.01 -19.19
CA SER A 156 9.11 12.12 -19.28
C SER A 156 9.30 11.54 -20.70
N GLY A 157 8.23 11.54 -21.52
CA GLY A 157 8.23 11.00 -22.88
C GLY A 157 8.62 9.51 -22.89
N ILE A 158 8.18 8.78 -21.87
CA ILE A 158 8.27 7.32 -21.82
C ILE A 158 7.01 6.78 -22.50
N GLU A 159 7.20 5.91 -23.48
CA GLU A 159 6.09 5.18 -24.08
C GLU A 159 5.87 3.92 -23.25
N TYR A 160 4.68 3.81 -22.68
CA TYR A 160 4.26 2.63 -21.93
C TYR A 160 3.46 1.70 -22.85
N PRO A 161 3.55 0.38 -22.66
CA PRO A 161 2.61 -0.55 -23.27
C PRO A 161 1.16 -0.24 -22.85
N ASP A 162 0.19 -0.54 -23.72
CA ASP A 162 -1.23 -0.23 -23.49
C ASP A 162 -1.79 -0.89 -22.22
N TYR A 163 -1.25 -2.06 -21.84
CA TYR A 163 -1.62 -2.75 -20.60
C TYR A 163 -1.07 -2.12 -19.30
N VAL A 164 -0.22 -1.09 -19.39
CA VAL A 164 0.19 -0.32 -18.21
C VAL A 164 -0.85 0.76 -17.98
N ALA A 165 -1.68 0.58 -16.95
CA ALA A 165 -2.81 1.44 -16.68
C ALA A 165 -2.34 2.75 -15.99
N ASP A 166 -1.76 3.65 -16.79
CA ASP A 166 -1.12 4.90 -16.36
C ASP A 166 -2.10 5.95 -15.79
N GLU A 167 -3.38 5.80 -16.12
CA GLU A 167 -4.52 6.53 -15.56
C GLU A 167 -4.78 6.25 -14.08
N TYR A 168 -4.21 5.18 -13.53
CA TYR A 168 -4.31 4.86 -12.10
C TYR A 168 -3.02 5.14 -11.34
N VAL A 169 -3.17 5.35 -10.04
CA VAL A 169 -2.06 5.41 -9.08
C VAL A 169 -2.44 4.67 -7.81
N VAL A 170 -1.48 3.94 -7.24
CA VAL A 170 -1.66 3.25 -5.96
C VAL A 170 -1.08 4.09 -4.83
N GLN A 171 -1.90 4.38 -3.82
CA GLN A 171 -1.47 4.99 -2.58
C GLN A 171 -1.95 4.19 -1.38
N ILE A 172 -1.24 4.30 -0.26
CA ILE A 172 -1.53 3.51 0.94
C ILE A 172 -2.15 4.41 2.00
N PRO A 173 -3.33 4.09 2.53
CA PRO A 173 -3.90 4.79 3.67
C PRO A 173 -3.29 4.25 4.97
N LEU A 174 -2.45 5.05 5.63
CA LEU A 174 -2.00 4.75 6.99
C LEU A 174 -3.08 5.21 7.97
N VAL A 175 -3.62 4.29 8.77
CA VAL A 175 -4.63 4.65 9.77
C VAL A 175 -3.93 5.05 11.06
N VAL A 176 -3.99 6.35 11.35
CA VAL A 176 -3.27 6.99 12.46
C VAL A 176 -4.09 6.94 13.73
N GLU A 177 -5.39 7.24 13.62
CA GLU A 177 -6.30 7.33 14.74
C GLU A 177 -7.67 6.78 14.34
N ARG A 178 -8.41 6.25 15.31
CA ARG A 178 -9.84 5.96 15.16
C ARG A 178 -10.57 6.77 16.22
N LYS A 179 -11.55 7.58 15.81
CA LYS A 179 -12.36 8.34 16.76
C LYS A 179 -13.23 7.39 17.57
N ASP A 180 -13.43 7.72 18.85
CA ASP A 180 -14.29 6.95 19.74
C ASP A 180 -15.73 6.91 19.21
N ALA A 181 -16.46 5.84 19.58
CA ALA A 181 -17.82 5.53 19.13
C ALA A 181 -18.91 6.60 19.39
N ALA A 182 -18.57 7.71 20.05
CA ALA A 182 -19.46 8.84 20.26
C ALA A 182 -19.51 9.81 19.05
N ASP A 183 -18.47 9.81 18.19
CA ASP A 183 -18.35 10.63 16.97
C ASP A 183 -18.18 9.72 15.72
N ASP A 184 -19.28 9.08 15.30
CA ASP A 184 -19.47 8.40 14.00
C ASP A 184 -18.47 7.30 13.56
N ASP A 185 -17.62 6.78 14.46
CA ASP A 185 -16.67 5.69 14.20
C ASP A 185 -15.74 5.97 13.00
N ALA A 186 -15.30 7.23 12.89
CA ALA A 186 -14.46 7.73 11.82
C ALA A 186 -13.01 7.25 11.93
N GLU A 187 -12.47 6.66 10.85
CA GLU A 187 -11.03 6.37 10.72
C GLU A 187 -10.31 7.63 10.20
N ARG A 188 -9.26 8.08 10.91
CA ARG A 188 -8.39 9.17 10.44
C ARG A 188 -7.18 8.57 9.75
N ILE A 189 -7.00 8.91 8.48
CA ILE A 189 -5.98 8.33 7.61
C ILE A 189 -4.95 9.37 7.16
N ARG A 190 -3.73 8.91 6.96
CA ARG A 190 -2.64 9.65 6.31
C ARG A 190 -2.30 8.93 5.00
N TRP A 191 -2.28 9.64 3.89
CA TRP A 191 -1.84 9.11 2.61
C TRP A 191 -0.32 8.99 2.59
N VAL A 192 0.18 7.83 2.18
CA VAL A 192 1.61 7.60 1.93
C VAL A 192 1.79 6.96 0.55
N CYS A 193 2.90 7.28 -0.10
CA CYS A 193 3.26 6.63 -1.37
C CYS A 193 3.81 5.22 -1.11
N VAL A 194 3.83 4.35 -2.13
CA VAL A 194 4.45 3.03 -2.00
C VAL A 194 5.95 3.15 -1.73
N VAL A 195 6.59 4.12 -2.37
CA VAL A 195 7.99 4.49 -2.18
C VAL A 195 8.03 5.95 -1.74
N GLU A 196 8.68 6.22 -0.61
CA GLU A 196 8.91 7.58 -0.10
C GLU A 196 10.34 7.71 0.43
N GLU A 197 10.78 8.93 0.64
CA GLU A 197 12.02 9.19 1.38
C GLU A 197 11.82 8.88 2.87
N ILE A 198 12.88 8.47 3.56
CA ILE A 198 12.91 8.50 5.02
C ILE A 198 13.02 9.96 5.44
N ASP A 199 11.88 10.62 5.49
CA ASP A 199 11.77 11.95 6.04
C ASP A 199 11.65 11.90 7.57
N THR A 200 12.31 12.86 8.22
CA THR A 200 12.30 13.14 9.65
C THR A 200 11.36 14.28 10.05
N GLU A 201 10.85 15.07 9.10
CA GLU A 201 9.94 16.20 9.35
C GLU A 201 8.48 15.73 9.62
N GLU A 202 8.04 14.61 9.04
CA GLU A 202 6.66 14.12 9.20
C GLU A 202 6.40 13.18 10.40
N LEU A 203 7.31 13.10 11.38
CA LEU A 203 7.08 12.23 12.55
C LEU A 203 5.97 12.80 13.45
N PRO A 204 5.01 11.97 13.92
CA PRO A 204 3.94 12.43 14.81
C PRO A 204 4.54 12.82 16.17
N GLY A 205 4.88 14.09 16.31
CA GLY A 205 5.51 14.67 17.51
C GLY A 205 6.65 15.65 17.22
N ASP A 206 7.11 15.79 15.98
CA ASP A 206 8.27 16.63 15.62
C ASP A 206 8.03 17.48 14.36
N ASP A 207 6.87 18.15 14.29
CA ASP A 207 6.58 19.22 13.32
C ASP A 207 7.40 20.51 13.59
N SER A 208 8.47 20.42 14.40
CA SER A 208 9.24 21.58 14.86
C SER A 208 10.75 21.36 14.72
N GLY A 209 11.19 21.10 13.50
CA GLY A 209 12.60 21.17 13.12
C GLY A 209 12.74 21.37 11.62
N ALA A 210 13.72 22.18 11.20
CA ALA A 210 14.21 22.15 9.82
C ALA A 210 15.13 20.93 9.74
N ASN A 211 14.56 19.78 9.39
CA ASN A 211 15.24 18.49 9.45
C ASN A 211 15.58 18.10 8.01
N PRO A 212 16.77 18.46 7.49
CA PRO A 212 17.04 18.44 6.06
C PRO A 212 16.88 17.04 5.46
N ASP A 213 16.16 16.99 4.34
CA ASP A 213 15.99 15.80 3.51
C ASP A 213 17.34 15.11 3.26
N PRO A 214 17.51 13.83 3.67
CA PRO A 214 18.79 13.13 3.53
C PRO A 214 19.26 13.01 2.08
N PHE A 215 18.34 12.99 1.12
CA PHE A 215 18.59 12.90 -0.32
C PHE A 215 19.15 14.20 -0.90
N SER A 216 18.68 15.35 -0.42
CA SER A 216 19.05 16.65 -0.96
C SER A 216 20.52 16.98 -0.66
N LEU A 217 21.26 17.41 -1.70
CA LEU A 217 22.59 18.01 -1.54
C LEU A 217 22.52 19.54 -1.55
N THR A 218 21.32 20.13 -1.57
CA THR A 218 21.18 21.59 -1.56
C THR A 218 21.82 22.17 -0.31
N ASN A 219 22.53 23.29 -0.47
CA ASN A 219 23.15 24.03 0.63
C ASN A 219 22.14 24.92 1.37
N GLU A 220 20.87 24.54 1.40
CA GLU A 220 19.87 25.18 2.26
C GLU A 220 20.37 25.00 3.71
N PRO A 221 20.55 26.08 4.49
CA PRO A 221 21.00 25.98 5.87
C PRO A 221 19.86 25.35 6.67
N ALA A 222 20.01 24.07 6.99
CA ALA A 222 19.23 23.48 8.07
C ALA A 222 19.66 24.24 9.32
N ILE A 223 18.78 25.10 9.84
CA ILE A 223 19.00 25.66 11.16
C ILE A 223 18.79 24.49 12.11
N PRO A 224 19.85 23.96 12.76
CA PRO A 224 19.67 22.81 13.64
C PRO A 224 18.68 23.22 14.73
N ALA A 225 17.62 22.41 14.92
CA ALA A 225 16.62 22.64 15.96
C ALA A 225 17.25 22.70 17.36
N ASP A 226 18.39 22.00 17.53
CA ASP A 226 19.27 22.08 18.70
C ASP A 226 20.74 22.20 18.26
N PRO A 227 21.54 23.18 18.75
CA PRO A 227 22.98 23.26 18.50
C PRO A 227 23.81 22.04 18.99
N LEU A 228 23.19 21.08 19.69
CA LEU A 228 23.80 19.81 20.07
C LEU A 228 23.45 18.63 19.13
N ASP A 229 22.50 18.79 18.21
CA ASP A 229 22.15 17.73 17.27
C ASP A 229 23.11 17.72 16.07
N PRO A 230 23.67 16.55 15.69
CA PRO A 230 24.50 16.44 14.51
C PRO A 230 23.67 16.78 13.27
N GLU A 231 24.22 17.62 12.37
CA GLU A 231 23.59 17.87 11.07
C GLU A 231 23.27 16.52 10.39
N PRO A 232 22.04 16.33 9.87
CA PRO A 232 21.68 15.09 9.20
C PRO A 232 22.60 14.82 8.02
N PRO A 233 22.91 13.53 7.76
CA PRO A 233 23.79 13.17 6.66
C PRO A 233 23.12 13.48 5.30
N ARG A 234 23.58 14.54 4.63
CA ARG A 234 23.20 14.89 3.25
C ARG A 234 23.89 13.99 2.23
N GLY A 235 23.28 13.86 1.05
CA GLY A 235 23.85 13.04 -0.03
C GLY A 235 23.72 11.55 0.21
N VAL A 236 22.66 11.16 0.88
CA VAL A 236 22.34 9.78 1.19
C VAL A 236 20.98 9.49 0.61
N VAL A 237 20.87 8.41 -0.14
CA VAL A 237 19.58 7.89 -0.55
C VAL A 237 19.01 7.09 0.61
N ALA A 238 18.00 7.64 1.27
CA ALA A 238 17.28 7.00 2.36
C ALA A 238 15.87 6.64 1.87
N LEU A 239 15.70 5.43 1.34
CA LEU A 239 14.47 4.99 0.70
C LEU A 239 13.61 4.17 1.66
N ARG A 240 12.31 4.45 1.67
CA ARG A 240 11.28 3.73 2.42
C ARG A 240 10.30 3.08 1.45
N VAL A 241 9.96 1.81 1.70
CA VAL A 241 8.92 1.07 0.98
C VAL A 241 7.82 0.67 1.94
N HIS A 242 6.59 1.00 1.59
CA HIS A 242 5.38 0.67 2.34
C HIS A 242 4.61 -0.47 1.72
N TYR A 243 4.17 -1.40 2.55
CA TYR A 243 3.26 -2.48 2.16
C TYR A 243 2.07 -2.55 3.12
N PRO A 244 0.83 -2.34 2.66
CA PRO A 244 -0.34 -2.49 3.53
C PRO A 244 -0.59 -3.98 3.71
N ALA A 245 -0.18 -4.53 4.85
CA ALA A 245 -0.43 -5.93 5.16
C ALA A 245 -1.82 -6.07 5.79
N GLN A 246 -2.74 -6.69 5.06
CA GLN A 246 -4.09 -6.97 5.55
C GLN A 246 -4.31 -8.47 5.70
N SER A 247 -4.97 -8.88 6.79
CA SER A 247 -5.32 -10.27 7.04
C SER A 247 -6.62 -10.64 6.35
N THR A 248 -6.61 -11.77 5.63
CA THR A 248 -7.82 -12.39 5.07
C THR A 248 -8.58 -13.27 6.08
N TRP A 249 -8.02 -13.48 7.28
CA TRP A 249 -8.55 -14.39 8.29
C TRP A 249 -8.92 -13.72 9.61
N LEU A 250 -8.27 -12.60 9.95
CA LEU A 250 -8.44 -11.93 11.23
C LEU A 250 -9.19 -10.62 11.02
N SER A 251 -10.21 -10.38 11.82
CA SER A 251 -10.95 -9.11 11.86
C SER A 251 -10.29 -8.12 12.82
N SER A 252 -10.51 -6.84 12.58
CA SER A 252 -10.08 -5.76 13.46
C SER A 252 -11.15 -5.47 14.51
N TYR A 253 -10.71 -5.33 15.76
CA TYR A 253 -11.54 -4.96 16.91
C TYR A 253 -10.97 -3.70 17.57
N ARG A 254 -11.81 -2.93 18.26
CA ARG A 254 -11.38 -1.71 18.96
C ARG A 254 -10.40 -2.05 20.08
N ASP A 255 -9.34 -1.28 20.23
CA ASP A 255 -8.46 -1.43 21.38
C ASP A 255 -9.14 -0.79 22.61
N ARG A 256 -9.34 -1.58 23.66
CA ARG A 256 -9.85 -1.11 24.95
C ARG A 256 -8.77 -1.08 26.03
N GLY A 257 -7.52 -1.35 25.66
CA GLY A 257 -6.41 -1.49 26.58
C GLY A 257 -6.08 -2.95 26.86
N ALA A 258 -4.96 -3.14 27.56
CA ALA A 258 -4.41 -4.47 27.81
C ALA A 258 -5.37 -5.33 28.63
N PHE A 259 -5.65 -6.54 28.12
CA PHE A 259 -6.51 -7.56 28.75
C PHE A 259 -8.01 -7.20 28.85
N GLU A 260 -8.46 -6.13 28.19
CA GLU A 260 -9.88 -5.86 28.06
C GLU A 260 -10.48 -6.67 26.89
N LEU A 261 -11.61 -7.33 27.16
CA LEU A 261 -12.34 -8.09 26.14
C LEU A 261 -12.98 -7.12 25.15
N ASN A 262 -12.54 -7.18 23.90
CA ASN A 262 -13.01 -6.34 22.79
C ASN A 262 -13.69 -7.12 21.66
N ALA A 263 -13.90 -8.43 21.83
CA ALA A 263 -14.52 -9.29 20.81
C ALA A 263 -15.96 -8.88 20.43
N GLY A 264 -16.63 -8.07 21.27
CA GLY A 264 -17.96 -7.52 20.99
C GLY A 264 -17.94 -6.18 20.25
N ASP A 265 -16.77 -5.61 19.97
CA ASP A 265 -16.62 -4.26 19.44
C ASP A 265 -15.73 -4.26 18.19
N PRO A 266 -16.25 -4.79 17.07
CA PRO A 266 -15.52 -4.78 15.81
C PRO A 266 -15.35 -3.36 15.28
N ASN A 267 -14.29 -3.14 14.50
CA ASN A 267 -14.14 -1.90 13.75
C ASN A 267 -15.01 -1.98 12.49
N ALA A 268 -16.13 -1.27 12.49
CA ALA A 268 -17.05 -1.23 11.38
C ALA A 268 -16.42 -0.49 10.18
N ALA A 269 -16.66 -0.98 8.97
CA ALA A 269 -16.22 -0.32 7.74
C ALA A 269 -17.22 0.78 7.36
N ASN A 270 -16.94 2.00 7.84
CA ASN A 270 -17.65 3.21 7.48
C ASN A 270 -16.74 4.11 6.63
N ASP A 271 -16.79 3.95 5.31
CA ASP A 271 -15.97 4.74 4.37
C ASP A 271 -16.44 6.21 4.31
N ASP A 272 -17.73 6.49 4.57
CA ASP A 272 -18.28 7.86 4.52
C ASP A 272 -17.79 8.77 5.65
N ALA A 273 -17.33 8.17 6.75
CA ALA A 273 -16.79 8.88 7.91
C ALA A 273 -15.26 9.00 7.90
N VAL A 274 -14.56 8.52 6.85
CA VAL A 274 -13.09 8.57 6.80
C VAL A 274 -12.60 10.00 6.61
N GLU A 275 -11.69 10.43 7.49
CA GLU A 275 -11.07 11.77 7.47
C GLU A 275 -9.60 11.64 7.05
N SER A 276 -9.17 12.39 6.03
CA SER A 276 -7.76 12.46 5.65
C SER A 276 -7.05 13.59 6.39
N LEU A 277 -5.88 13.28 6.98
CA LEU A 277 -5.04 14.24 7.71
C LEU A 277 -4.16 15.10 6.78
N ASN A 278 -3.79 14.55 5.63
CA ASN A 278 -2.93 15.18 4.63
C ASN A 278 -3.53 15.01 3.21
N PRO A 279 -4.70 15.61 2.94
CA PRO A 279 -5.36 15.47 1.64
C PRO A 279 -4.52 15.96 0.46
N GLU A 280 -3.59 16.89 0.70
CA GLU A 280 -2.63 17.42 -0.28
C GLU A 280 -1.59 16.39 -0.77
N ALA A 281 -1.29 15.34 0.01
CA ALA A 281 -0.37 14.28 -0.39
C ALA A 281 -1.00 13.25 -1.35
N MET A 282 -2.31 13.38 -1.61
CA MET A 282 -3.05 12.46 -2.47
C MET A 282 -2.71 12.72 -3.95
N LYS A 283 -2.16 11.72 -4.65
CA LYS A 283 -1.68 11.84 -6.06
C LYS A 283 -2.78 11.66 -7.12
N GLY A 284 -4.04 11.83 -6.74
CA GLY A 284 -5.17 11.60 -7.63
C GLY A 284 -6.50 11.81 -6.94
N THR A 285 -7.58 11.43 -7.60
CA THR A 285 -8.94 11.45 -7.04
C THR A 285 -9.37 10.05 -6.65
N LEU A 286 -10.10 9.94 -5.53
CA LEU A 286 -10.69 8.68 -5.09
C LEU A 286 -11.63 8.16 -6.19
N LEU A 287 -11.51 6.87 -6.51
CA LEU A 287 -12.50 6.20 -7.31
C LEU A 287 -13.79 6.10 -6.51
N ASP A 288 -14.92 6.43 -7.12
CA ASP A 288 -16.24 6.15 -6.55
C ASP A 288 -16.62 4.67 -6.76
N SER A 289 -15.60 3.81 -6.68
CA SER A 289 -15.70 2.37 -6.89
C SER A 289 -16.55 1.80 -5.76
N LYS A 290 -17.69 1.20 -6.13
CA LYS A 290 -18.42 0.36 -5.19
C LYS A 290 -17.51 -0.80 -4.79
N PRO A 291 -17.54 -1.24 -3.52
CA PRO A 291 -16.99 -2.54 -3.16
C PRO A 291 -17.52 -3.58 -4.15
N LEU A 292 -16.65 -4.29 -4.88
CA LEU A 292 -17.14 -5.26 -5.84
C LEU A 292 -17.96 -6.30 -5.11
N VAL A 293 -19.22 -6.32 -5.49
CA VAL A 293 -20.20 -7.28 -5.04
C VAL A 293 -20.14 -8.42 -6.04
N PHE A 294 -19.68 -9.60 -5.63
CA PHE A 294 -20.08 -10.80 -6.34
C PHE A 294 -21.43 -11.23 -5.78
N GLU A 295 -22.36 -11.56 -6.68
CA GLU A 295 -23.59 -12.23 -6.28
C GLU A 295 -23.22 -13.67 -5.92
N ASN A 296 -23.37 -14.05 -4.65
CA ASN A 296 -23.15 -15.44 -4.25
C ASN A 296 -24.23 -16.33 -4.92
N SER A 297 -24.10 -17.65 -4.81
CA SER A 297 -25.08 -18.59 -5.38
C SER A 297 -26.49 -18.49 -4.78
N LEU A 298 -26.71 -17.62 -3.78
CA LEU A 298 -27.97 -17.31 -3.13
C LEU A 298 -28.56 -15.95 -3.57
N GLY A 299 -27.92 -15.23 -4.48
CA GLY A 299 -28.39 -13.91 -4.92
C GLY A 299 -27.96 -12.75 -4.00
N GLU A 300 -27.08 -13.00 -3.04
CA GLU A 300 -26.65 -11.98 -2.08
C GLU A 300 -25.34 -11.35 -2.51
N SER A 301 -25.32 -10.04 -2.37
CA SER A 301 -24.18 -9.20 -2.66
C SER A 301 -23.06 -9.40 -1.62
N VAL A 302 -22.00 -10.14 -1.96
CA VAL A 302 -20.86 -10.38 -1.05
C VAL A 302 -19.60 -9.71 -1.60
N TYR A 303 -18.86 -9.04 -0.71
CA TYR A 303 -17.67 -8.27 -1.03
C TYR A 303 -16.51 -9.10 -1.57
N ALA A 304 -15.87 -8.63 -2.64
CA ALA A 304 -14.62 -9.13 -3.17
C ALA A 304 -13.46 -8.15 -2.88
N GLY A 305 -12.48 -8.61 -2.09
CA GLY A 305 -11.10 -8.10 -2.12
C GLY A 305 -10.61 -7.47 -0.81
N THR A 306 -9.60 -8.05 -0.17
CA THR A 306 -9.00 -7.51 1.07
C THR A 306 -8.54 -6.05 0.94
N TYR A 307 -8.21 -5.57 -0.26
CA TYR A 307 -7.75 -4.19 -0.53
C TYR A 307 -8.78 -3.35 -1.30
N GLY A 308 -10.05 -3.77 -1.30
CA GLY A 308 -11.12 -3.06 -1.99
C GLY A 308 -11.69 -1.88 -1.19
N GLY A 309 -12.68 -1.22 -1.79
CA GLY A 309 -13.34 -0.03 -1.24
C GLY A 309 -12.65 1.28 -1.63
N LYS A 310 -13.36 2.40 -1.45
CA LYS A 310 -12.96 3.74 -1.90
C LYS A 310 -11.56 4.15 -1.44
N TYR A 311 -11.20 3.75 -0.22
CA TYR A 311 -9.92 4.05 0.39
C TYR A 311 -8.95 2.86 0.37
N GLY A 312 -9.27 1.72 -0.25
CA GLY A 312 -8.44 0.51 -0.18
C GLY A 312 -8.30 -0.10 1.23
N LEU A 313 -9.24 0.23 2.12
CA LEU A 313 -9.21 -0.16 3.53
C LEU A 313 -9.77 -1.55 3.81
N GLY A 314 -10.34 -2.21 2.80
CA GLY A 314 -10.79 -3.58 2.92
C GLY A 314 -12.09 -3.74 3.72
N ILE A 315 -12.79 -4.85 3.49
CA ILE A 315 -13.67 -5.47 4.48
C ILE A 315 -13.40 -6.97 4.55
N HIS A 316 -13.66 -7.58 5.70
CA HIS A 316 -13.56 -9.01 5.89
C HIS A 316 -14.84 -9.67 5.36
N GLY A 317 -14.77 -10.26 4.16
CA GLY A 317 -15.94 -10.81 3.46
C GLY A 317 -16.73 -11.90 4.19
N ALA A 318 -16.16 -12.56 5.20
CA ALA A 318 -16.86 -13.54 6.03
C ALA A 318 -17.67 -12.91 7.18
N MET A 319 -17.48 -11.62 7.47
CA MET A 319 -18.11 -10.93 8.60
C MET A 319 -18.83 -9.65 8.14
N THR A 320 -19.91 -9.83 7.38
CA THR A 320 -20.73 -8.76 6.80
C THR A 320 -22.18 -8.75 7.31
N SER A 321 -22.48 -9.50 8.37
CA SER A 321 -23.85 -9.55 8.92
C SER A 321 -24.26 -8.17 9.46
N PRO A 322 -25.42 -7.62 9.04
CA PRO A 322 -25.97 -6.38 9.58
C PRO A 322 -26.16 -6.41 11.11
N GLU A 323 -26.32 -7.59 11.70
CA GLU A 323 -26.41 -7.76 13.16
C GLU A 323 -25.09 -7.44 13.89
N LEU A 324 -23.96 -7.57 13.19
CA LEU A 324 -22.62 -7.28 13.71
C LEU A 324 -22.13 -5.87 13.36
N THR A 325 -22.62 -5.31 12.25
CA THR A 325 -22.07 -4.07 11.66
C THR A 325 -23.04 -2.91 11.66
N GLY A 326 -24.32 -3.13 12.00
CA GLY A 326 -25.35 -2.10 11.91
C GLY A 326 -25.54 -1.65 10.46
N ASP A 327 -25.41 -0.34 10.23
CA ASP A 327 -25.51 0.26 8.90
C ASP A 327 -24.18 0.20 8.11
N ALA A 328 -23.09 -0.29 8.72
CA ALA A 328 -21.79 -0.38 8.07
C ALA A 328 -21.69 -1.56 7.10
N ILE A 329 -20.85 -1.38 6.07
CA ILE A 329 -20.69 -2.30 4.94
C ILE A 329 -20.12 -3.66 5.36
N GLY A 330 -19.34 -3.69 6.45
CA GLY A 330 -18.70 -4.90 6.96
C GLY A 330 -17.79 -4.61 8.15
N ILE A 331 -16.97 -5.59 8.54
CA ILE A 331 -15.90 -5.40 9.54
C ILE A 331 -14.57 -5.20 8.83
N ARG A 332 -13.74 -4.27 9.30
CA ARG A 332 -12.38 -4.08 8.78
C ARG A 332 -11.51 -5.31 9.04
N PRO A 333 -10.65 -5.74 8.10
CA PRO A 333 -9.65 -6.75 8.36
C PRO A 333 -8.59 -6.25 9.35
N TYR A 334 -7.95 -7.16 10.08
CA TYR A 334 -6.76 -6.84 10.88
C TYR A 334 -5.64 -6.43 9.92
N ARG A 335 -5.11 -5.23 10.13
CA ARG A 335 -4.13 -4.62 9.22
C ARG A 335 -2.96 -3.98 9.95
N ARG A 336 -1.82 -3.95 9.28
CA ARG A 336 -0.61 -3.20 9.64
C ARG A 336 0.04 -2.70 8.36
N VAL A 337 0.70 -1.56 8.40
CA VAL A 337 1.61 -1.17 7.32
C VAL A 337 2.99 -1.70 7.68
N LEU A 338 3.52 -2.60 6.86
CA LEU A 338 4.90 -3.03 6.96
C LEU A 338 5.75 -2.01 6.23
N VAL A 339 6.82 -1.59 6.89
CA VAL A 339 7.73 -0.57 6.37
C VAL A 339 9.12 -1.17 6.34
N SER A 340 9.82 -0.97 5.23
CA SER A 340 11.24 -1.29 5.14
C SER A 340 12.03 -0.10 4.62
N HIS A 341 13.27 -0.04 5.08
CA HIS A 341 14.18 1.07 4.87
C HIS A 341 15.50 0.57 4.33
N ALA A 342 16.12 1.36 3.47
CA ALA A 342 17.49 1.18 3.04
C ALA A 342 18.18 2.52 2.88
N ILE A 343 19.45 2.57 3.26
CA ILE A 343 20.23 3.80 3.31
C ILE A 343 21.55 3.55 2.58
N PHE A 344 21.79 4.29 1.50
CA PHE A 344 23.00 4.19 0.68
C PHE A 344 23.60 5.57 0.44
N ARG A 345 24.93 5.67 0.42
CA ARG A 345 25.60 6.93 0.07
C ARG A 345 25.46 7.18 -1.42
N ARG A 346 25.03 8.38 -1.79
CA ARG A 346 24.94 8.81 -3.19
C ARG A 346 26.34 8.97 -3.78
N GLU A 347 26.53 8.42 -4.97
CA GLU A 347 27.73 8.63 -5.76
C GLU A 347 27.58 9.92 -6.56
N VAL A 348 28.55 10.83 -6.44
CA VAL A 348 28.57 12.09 -7.21
C VAL A 348 29.31 11.85 -8.51
N PHE A 349 28.58 11.87 -9.62
CA PHE A 349 29.16 11.77 -10.96
C PHE A 349 29.54 13.18 -11.42
N LEU A 350 30.84 13.42 -11.59
CA LEU A 350 31.30 14.64 -12.25
C LEU A 350 30.93 14.55 -13.75
N PRO A 351 30.45 15.64 -14.38
CA PRO A 351 30.22 15.65 -15.81
C PRO A 351 31.52 15.29 -16.54
N SER A 352 31.45 14.35 -17.48
CA SER A 352 32.60 13.99 -18.31
C SER A 352 33.07 15.22 -19.07
N ILE A 353 34.36 15.55 -18.95
CA ILE A 353 35.04 16.59 -19.72
C ILE A 353 35.24 16.05 -21.14
N GLU A 354 34.17 15.89 -21.91
CA GLU A 354 34.23 15.48 -23.32
C GLU A 354 33.26 16.30 -24.17
N ASP A 355 33.23 17.62 -23.98
CA ASP A 355 32.56 18.54 -24.93
C ASP A 355 33.16 19.97 -24.89
N SER A 356 34.46 20.11 -24.58
CA SER A 356 35.17 21.40 -24.62
C SER A 356 36.30 21.46 -25.66
N GLU A 357 36.14 20.72 -26.77
CA GLU A 357 36.92 20.93 -28.00
C GLU A 357 36.04 21.59 -29.08
N GLU A 358 35.58 22.82 -28.87
CA GLU A 358 35.34 23.73 -29.99
C GLU A 358 35.24 25.18 -29.52
N THR A 359 36.34 25.93 -29.69
CA THR A 359 36.45 27.36 -30.06
C THR A 359 37.73 28.00 -29.50
N LEU A 360 38.89 27.47 -29.89
CA LEU A 360 40.08 28.30 -30.02
C LEU A 360 40.67 28.06 -31.41
N THR A 361 40.19 28.85 -32.38
CA THR A 361 40.90 29.08 -33.63
C THR A 361 41.72 30.38 -33.53
N PRO A 362 42.85 30.45 -34.25
CA PRO A 362 44.07 31.17 -33.87
C PRO A 362 44.06 32.70 -34.02
#